data_AF-A0A9E5LBR3-F1
#
_entry.id   AF-A0A9E5LBR3-F1
#
_cell.length_a   1.000
_cell.length_b   1.000
_cell.length_c   1.000
_cell.angle_alpha   90.00
_cell.angle_beta   90.00
_cell.angle_gamma   90.00
#
_symmetry.space_group_name_H-M   'P 1'
#
loop_
_entity.id
_entity.type
_entity.pdbx_description
1 polymer ?
#
loop_
_entity_poly.entity_id
_entity_poly.type
_entity_poly.pdbx_seq_one_letter_code
_entity_poly.pdbx_strand_id
1 'polypeptide(L)' 'MKMKLLGGFLAGATLIAGLAKAEETISAVHAFPETLIYTKSFLSFVDKVNEAGKGVVQIDVRGGPEAIGMFQQPDAVRDG' A
#
# COMPACT_ATOMS: atom_id res chain seq x y z
N MET A 1 39.31 15.26 -22.41
CA MET A 1 38.21 15.90 -21.64
C MET A 1 36.84 15.25 -21.86
N LYS A 2 36.44 14.88 -23.09
CA LYS A 2 35.10 14.34 -23.39
C LYS A 2 34.73 13.02 -22.67
N MET A 3 35.68 12.11 -22.48
CA MET A 3 35.41 10.81 -21.81
C MET A 3 35.19 10.92 -20.29
N LYS A 4 35.80 11.92 -19.64
CA LYS A 4 35.65 12.15 -18.18
C LYS A 4 34.29 12.77 -17.83
N LEU A 5 33.71 13.55 -18.76
CA LEU A 5 32.35 14.09 -18.65
C LEU A 5 31.29 12.99 -18.75
N LEU A 6 31.49 11.99 -19.62
CA LEU A 6 30.59 10.84 -19.73
C LEU A 6 30.60 9.96 -18.48
N GLY A 7 31.79 9.68 -17.92
CA GLY A 7 31.93 8.88 -16.70
C GLY A 7 31.36 9.55 -15.45
N GLY A 8 31.52 10.88 -15.32
CA GLY A 8 30.92 11.65 -14.22
C GLY A 8 29.40 11.73 -14.28
N PHE A 9 28.82 11.79 -15.50
CA PHE A 9 27.37 11.80 -15.69
C PHE A 9 26.72 10.45 -15.35
N LEU A 10 27.38 9.34 -15.71
CA LEU A 10 26.91 7.99 -15.38
C LEU A 10 26.91 7.72 -13.87
N ALA A 11 27.96 8.16 -13.15
CA ALA A 11 28.06 8.01 -11.70
C ALA A 11 27.03 8.88 -10.94
N GLY A 12 26.66 10.05 -11.47
CA GLY A 12 25.61 10.89 -10.90
C GLY A 12 24.20 10.33 -11.10
N ALA A 13 23.92 9.71 -12.25
CA ALA A 13 22.62 9.13 -12.57
C ALA A 13 22.26 7.93 -11.66
N THR A 14 23.24 7.12 -11.27
CA THR A 14 23.02 5.99 -10.34
C THR A 14 22.68 6.41 -8.92
N LEU A 15 23.09 7.61 -8.47
CA LEU A 15 22.78 8.10 -7.12
C LEU A 15 21.35 8.62 -6.99
N ILE A 16 20.74 9.10 -8.08
CA ILE A 16 19.36 9.62 -8.10
C ILE A 16 18.33 8.49 -8.20
N ALA A 17 18.70 7.37 -8.85
CA ALA A 17 17.81 6.22 -9.02
C ALA A 17 17.39 5.54 -7.69
N GLY A 18 18.15 5.74 -6.60
CA GLY A 18 17.86 5.16 -5.29
C GLY A 18 16.77 5.89 -4.47
N LEU A 19 16.26 7.03 -4.94
CA LEU A 19 15.27 7.84 -4.21
C LEU A 19 13.81 7.60 -4.64
N ALA A 20 13.58 6.84 -5.72
CA ALA A 20 12.23 6.44 -6.11
C ALA A 20 11.77 5.29 -5.19
N LYS A 21 11.08 5.63 -4.10
CA LYS A 21 10.33 4.64 -3.33
C LYS A 21 9.05 4.29 -4.09
N ALA A 22 8.83 3.00 -4.32
CA ALA A 22 7.54 2.53 -4.82
C ALA A 22 6.46 2.80 -3.76
N GLU A 23 5.24 3.06 -4.22
CA GLU A 23 4.08 3.10 -3.33
C GLU A 23 3.89 1.72 -2.70
N GLU A 24 3.87 1.68 -1.36
CA GLU A 24 3.72 0.43 -0.62
C GLU A 24 2.24 0.04 -0.56
N THR A 25 1.91 -1.22 -0.85
CA THR A 25 0.53 -1.70 -0.75
C THR A 25 0.35 -2.57 0.49
N ILE A 26 -0.67 -2.28 1.29
CA ILE A 26 -1.05 -3.02 2.49
C ILE A 26 -2.38 -3.71 2.23
N SER A 27 -2.43 -5.02 2.40
CA SER A 27 -3.66 -5.80 2.34
C SER A 27 -4.41 -5.72 3.68
N ALA A 28 -5.74 -5.58 3.64
CA ALA A 28 -6.57 -5.52 4.84
C ALA A 28 -7.90 -6.27 4.69
N VAL A 29 -8.45 -6.71 5.82
CA VAL A 29 -9.79 -7.31 5.95
C VAL A 29 -10.55 -6.63 7.08
N HIS A 30 -11.88 -6.68 7.07
CA HIS A 30 -12.70 -6.19 8.18
C HIS A 30 -13.50 -7.30 8.87
N ALA A 31 -13.42 -7.36 10.20
CA ALA A 31 -14.03 -8.42 11.01
C ALA A 31 -15.56 -8.52 10.91
N PHE A 32 -16.24 -7.42 10.61
CA PHE A 32 -17.70 -7.31 10.75
C PHE A 32 -18.38 -6.86 9.45
N PRO A 33 -19.70 -7.10 9.29
CA PRO A 33 -20.46 -6.63 8.14
C PRO A 33 -20.43 -5.10 7.99
N GLU A 34 -20.51 -4.61 6.75
CA GLU A 34 -20.51 -3.18 6.42
C GLU A 34 -21.65 -2.36 7.06
N THR A 35 -22.70 -3.02 7.53
CA THR A 35 -23.82 -2.36 8.22
C THR A 35 -23.42 -1.79 9.58
N LEU A 36 -22.40 -2.37 10.23
CA LEU A 36 -21.93 -1.96 11.55
C LEU A 36 -21.07 -0.70 11.48
N ILE A 37 -21.20 0.16 12.50
CA ILE A 37 -20.46 1.42 12.56
C ILE A 37 -18.94 1.21 12.57
N TYR A 38 -18.46 0.12 13.15
CA TYR A 38 -17.03 -0.20 13.20
C TYR A 38 -16.43 -0.41 11.80
N THR A 39 -17.13 -1.14 10.93
CA THR A 39 -16.70 -1.34 9.54
C THR A 39 -16.75 -0.04 8.76
N LYS A 40 -17.81 0.75 8.91
CA LYS A 40 -17.91 2.07 8.27
C LYS A 40 -16.78 3.01 8.69
N SER A 41 -16.45 3.04 9.98
CA SER A 41 -15.34 3.84 10.50
C SER A 41 -13.98 3.34 9.97
N PHE A 42 -13.78 2.03 9.89
CA PHE A 42 -12.58 1.44 9.32
C PHE A 42 -12.41 1.78 7.82
N LEU A 43 -13.46 1.60 7.01
CA LEU A 43 -13.43 1.93 5.58
C LEU A 43 -13.19 3.44 5.38
N SER A 44 -13.84 4.30 6.17
CA SER A 44 -13.57 5.74 6.12
C SER A 44 -12.14 6.10 6.53
N PHE A 45 -11.52 5.34 7.44
CA PHE A 45 -10.11 5.51 7.77
C PHE A 45 -9.21 5.10 6.60
N VAL A 46 -9.49 3.95 5.97
CA VAL A 46 -8.78 3.48 4.77
C VAL A 46 -8.85 4.52 3.65
N ASP A 47 -10.03 5.08 3.38
CA ASP A 47 -10.19 6.12 2.35
C ASP A 47 -9.29 7.32 2.62
N LYS A 48 -9.25 7.79 3.88
CA LYS A 48 -8.39 8.91 4.28
C LYS A 48 -6.91 8.60 4.15
N VAL A 49 -6.51 7.37 4.48
CA VAL A 49 -5.11 6.93 4.33
C VAL A 49 -4.74 6.87 2.85
N ASN A 50 -5.57 6.27 2.01
CA ASN A 50 -5.31 6.17 0.57
C ASN A 50 -5.28 7.54 -0.10
N GLU A 51 -6.12 8.47 0.34
CA GLU A 51 -6.12 9.84 -0.19
C GLU A 51 -4.86 10.61 0.22
N ALA A 52 -4.50 10.57 1.51
CA ALA A 52 -3.32 11.25 2.03
C ALA A 52 -2.00 10.58 1.63
N GLY A 53 -2.05 9.28 1.35
CA GLY A 53 -0.91 8.40 1.11
C GLY A 53 -0.53 8.21 -0.35
N LYS A 54 -1.20 8.86 -1.31
CA LYS A 54 -0.93 8.67 -2.75
C LYS A 54 0.57 8.73 -3.08
N GLY A 55 1.08 7.68 -3.72
CA GLY A 55 2.49 7.55 -4.10
C GLY A 55 3.41 7.16 -2.93
N VAL A 56 2.85 6.86 -1.75
CA VAL A 56 3.57 6.43 -0.54
C VAL A 56 2.98 5.14 -0.01
N VAL A 57 1.65 5.10 0.21
CA VAL A 57 0.94 3.94 0.74
C VAL A 57 -0.47 3.85 0.18
N GLN A 58 -0.87 2.64 -0.18
CA GLN A 58 -2.24 2.26 -0.49
C GLN A 58 -2.66 1.07 0.38
N ILE A 59 -3.85 1.11 0.94
CA ILE A 59 -4.51 0.00 1.60
C ILE A 59 -5.52 -0.61 0.64
N ASP A 60 -5.37 -1.90 0.34
CA ASP A 60 -6.30 -2.70 -0.44
C ASP A 60 -7.17 -3.54 0.49
N VAL A 61 -8.48 -3.25 0.52
CA VAL A 61 -9.42 -3.94 1.39
C VAL A 61 -10.07 -5.09 0.62
N ARG A 62 -9.76 -6.30 1.04
CA ARG A 62 -10.26 -7.54 0.44
C ARG A 62 -11.67 -7.93 0.87
N GLY A 63 -12.26 -7.14 1.77
CA GLY A 63 -13.58 -7.35 2.36
C GLY A 63 -13.55 -7.99 3.75
N GLY A 64 -14.72 -8.38 4.22
CA GLY A 64 -14.98 -9.01 5.51
C GLY A 64 -15.91 -10.21 5.36
N PRO A 65 -16.86 -10.46 6.29
CA PRO A 65 -17.71 -11.65 6.27
C PRO A 65 -18.48 -11.91 4.97
N GLU A 66 -18.71 -10.88 4.15
CA GLU A 66 -19.38 -10.94 2.86
C GLU A 66 -18.50 -11.50 1.72
N ALA A 67 -17.18 -11.44 1.85
CA ALA A 67 -16.21 -11.95 0.86
C ALA A 67 -15.34 -13.09 1.42
N ILE A 68 -15.00 -13.03 2.70
CA ILE A 68 -14.12 -13.97 3.41
C ILE A 68 -14.87 -14.51 4.62
N GLY A 69 -15.04 -15.83 4.71
CA GLY A 69 -15.76 -16.44 5.82
C GLY A 69 -15.20 -16.01 7.18
N MET A 70 -16.07 -15.77 8.17
CA MET A 70 -15.67 -15.20 9.48
C MET A 70 -14.46 -15.88 10.13
N PHE A 71 -14.37 -17.20 10.07
CA PHE A 71 -13.23 -17.95 10.64
C PHE A 71 -11.99 -18.02 9.75
N GLN A 72 -12.12 -17.62 8.48
CA GLN A 72 -11.04 -17.59 7.50
C GLN A 72 -10.35 -16.22 7.44
N GLN A 73 -10.92 -15.18 8.05
CA GLN A 73 -10.33 -13.85 8.04
C GLN A 73 -8.93 -13.78 8.67
N PRO A 74 -8.62 -14.48 9.79
CA PRO A 74 -7.25 -14.51 10.30
C PRO A 74 -6.24 -15.12 9.31
N ASP A 75 -6.64 -16.18 8.60
CA ASP A 75 -5.81 -16.79 7.56
C ASP A 75 -5.63 -15.82 6.38
N ALA A 76 -6.69 -15.11 5.96
CA ALA A 76 -6.60 -14.11 4.91
C ALA A 76 -5.64 -12.95 5.24
N VAL A 77 -5.55 -12.53 6.50
CA VAL A 77 -4.55 -11.55 6.97
C VAL A 77 -3.14 -12.13 6.90
N ARG A 78 -2.96 -13.40 7.33
CA ARG A 78 -1.66 -14.07 7.32
C ARG A 78 -1.12 -14.23 5.90
N ASP A 79 -1.99 -14.60 4.97
CA ASP A 79 -1.59 -15.02 3.64
C ASP A 79 -1.34 -13.83 2.69
N GLY A 80 -1.77 -12.61 3.08
CA GLY A 80 -1.64 -11.39 2.29
C GLY A 80 -2.62 -11.34 1.13
#